data_AF-A0A454W0E3-F1
#
_entry.id   AF-A0A454W0E3-F1
#
_cell.length_a   1.000
_cell.length_b   1.000
_cell.length_c   1.000
_cell.angle_alpha   90.00
_cell.angle_beta   90.00
_cell.angle_gamma   90.00
#
_symmetry.space_group_name_H-M   'P 1'
#
loop_
_entity.id
_entity.type
_entity.pdbx_description
1 polymer ?
#
loop_
_entity_poly.entity_id
_entity_poly.type
_entity_poly.pdbx_seq_one_letter_code
_entity_poly.pdbx_strand_id
1 'polypeptide(L)'
;MPTGKRSAAPFTPLGFQLVLLRRMADHNPGLVEDARRQLGVSIADMREANRRWQAMIRSPHARSAASRYRSVLGEPESAAPRRIGDLECEARQWALPLWPDLRFEILVGDRGAVWNEWLVRAPGARAPDLRTLGDLAPWSCTVDEAARAFAPARPLQGSAPTRWALAFTAPDADGRRREVVAEFTWGLLQRTAVGDR
;
A
#
# COMPACT_ATOMS: atom_id res chain seq x y z
N MET A 1 22.08 -21.55 33.33
CA MET A 1 22.11 -20.08 33.52
C MET A 1 21.19 -19.45 32.50
N PRO A 2 20.37 -18.44 32.86
CA PRO A 2 19.31 -17.99 31.99
C PRO A 2 19.89 -17.25 30.78
N THR A 3 19.51 -17.71 29.60
CA THR A 3 19.69 -17.06 28.32
C THR A 3 19.01 -15.70 28.39
N GLY A 4 19.82 -14.63 28.46
CA GLY A 4 19.31 -13.26 28.38
C GLY A 4 18.42 -13.13 27.16
N LYS A 5 17.14 -12.74 27.36
CA LYS A 5 16.26 -12.33 26.28
C LYS A 5 17.02 -11.27 25.48
N ARG A 6 17.49 -11.60 24.28
CA ARG A 6 17.95 -10.57 23.34
C ARG A 6 16.80 -9.59 23.23
N SER A 7 16.97 -8.37 23.72
CA SER A 7 16.07 -7.27 23.44
C SER A 7 15.88 -7.26 21.93
N ALA A 8 14.66 -7.53 21.47
CA ALA A 8 14.39 -7.60 20.05
C ALA A 8 14.77 -6.25 19.45
N ALA A 9 15.63 -6.26 18.41
CA ALA A 9 16.02 -5.04 17.71
C ALA A 9 14.77 -4.21 17.37
N PRO A 10 14.81 -2.87 17.46
CA PRO A 10 13.64 -2.03 17.25
C PRO A 10 12.97 -2.32 15.90
N PHE A 11 11.66 -2.16 15.83
CA PHE A 11 10.94 -2.31 14.56
C PHE A 11 11.14 -1.04 13.74
N THR A 12 11.73 -1.16 12.55
CA THR A 12 12.20 -0.03 11.72
C THR A 12 11.31 0.18 10.49
N PRO A 13 11.50 1.28 9.72
CA PRO A 13 10.83 1.47 8.43
C PRO A 13 11.10 0.34 7.43
N LEU A 14 12.28 -0.29 7.47
CA LEU A 14 12.56 -1.50 6.68
C LEU A 14 11.60 -2.63 7.07
N GLY A 15 11.45 -2.91 8.37
CA GLY A 15 10.50 -3.91 8.85
C GLY A 15 9.06 -3.62 8.40
N PHE A 16 8.68 -2.34 8.34
CA PHE A 16 7.37 -1.94 7.81
C PHE A 16 7.22 -2.21 6.30
N GLN A 17 8.22 -1.89 5.49
CA GLN A 17 8.20 -2.21 4.05
C GLN A 17 8.04 -3.72 3.82
N LEU A 18 8.63 -4.55 4.67
CA LEU A 18 8.44 -6.01 4.62
C LEU A 18 7.01 -6.46 4.96
N VAL A 19 6.28 -5.72 5.79
CA VAL A 19 4.84 -5.96 6.02
C VAL A 19 4.04 -5.70 4.76
N LEU A 20 4.35 -4.60 4.06
CA LEU A 20 3.68 -4.27 2.80
C LEU A 20 3.90 -5.38 1.76
N LEU A 21 5.18 -5.74 1.56
CA LEU A 21 5.60 -6.81 0.66
C LEU A 21 4.97 -8.15 1.01
N ARG A 22 4.89 -8.53 2.29
CA ARG A 22 4.28 -9.81 2.68
C ARG A 22 2.83 -9.90 2.21
N ARG A 23 2.08 -8.79 2.23
CA ARG A 23 0.69 -8.79 1.76
C ARG A 23 0.60 -8.82 0.24
N MET A 24 1.48 -8.09 -0.45
CA MET A 24 1.55 -8.10 -1.92
C MET A 24 1.97 -9.48 -2.48
N ALA A 25 2.72 -10.27 -1.70
CA ALA A 25 3.16 -11.62 -2.08
C ALA A 25 1.99 -12.60 -2.27
N ASP A 26 0.80 -12.29 -1.74
CA ASP A 26 -0.41 -13.08 -1.98
C ASP A 26 -0.85 -13.03 -3.46
N HIS A 27 -0.42 -12.00 -4.21
CA HIS A 27 -0.73 -11.82 -5.64
C HIS A 27 0.51 -11.93 -6.53
N ASN A 28 1.63 -11.32 -6.11
CA ASN A 28 2.84 -11.19 -6.92
C ASN A 28 4.08 -11.72 -6.17
N PRO A 29 4.20 -13.03 -5.89
CA PRO A 29 5.31 -13.57 -5.12
C PRO A 29 6.68 -13.35 -5.77
N GLY A 30 6.78 -13.38 -7.11
CA GLY A 30 8.02 -13.14 -7.85
C GLY A 30 8.53 -11.69 -7.70
N LEU A 31 7.67 -10.69 -7.94
CA LEU A 31 8.04 -9.27 -7.76
C LEU A 31 8.44 -8.96 -6.31
N VAL A 32 7.77 -9.59 -5.34
CA VAL A 32 8.16 -9.45 -3.93
C VAL A 32 9.51 -10.09 -3.66
N GLU A 33 9.82 -11.22 -4.27
CA GLU A 33 11.14 -11.85 -4.14
C GLU A 33 12.25 -10.93 -4.65
N ASP A 34 12.06 -10.30 -5.81
CA ASP A 34 13.01 -9.35 -6.39
C ASP A 34 13.18 -8.10 -5.52
N ALA A 35 12.08 -7.52 -5.03
CA ALA A 35 12.11 -6.39 -4.12
C ALA A 35 12.86 -6.72 -2.82
N ARG A 36 12.66 -7.91 -2.26
CA ARG A 36 13.42 -8.35 -1.08
C ARG A 36 14.90 -8.56 -1.38
N ARG A 37 15.25 -9.11 -2.54
CA ARG A 37 16.64 -9.26 -2.98
C ARG A 37 17.33 -7.90 -3.05
N GLN A 38 16.67 -6.90 -3.64
CA GLN A 38 17.17 -5.52 -3.68
C GLN A 38 17.40 -4.93 -2.28
N LEU A 39 16.54 -5.27 -1.32
CA LEU A 39 16.67 -4.85 0.08
C LEU A 39 17.68 -5.68 0.88
N GLY A 40 18.26 -6.75 0.32
CA GLY A 40 19.22 -7.62 1.00
C GLY A 40 18.62 -8.44 2.16
N VAL A 41 17.31 -8.70 2.15
CA VAL A 41 16.60 -9.38 3.24
C VAL A 41 16.12 -10.78 2.85
N SER A 42 16.05 -11.69 3.83
CA SER A 42 15.56 -13.05 3.61
C SER A 42 14.02 -13.15 3.71
N ILE A 43 13.47 -14.28 3.27
CA ILE A 43 12.02 -14.55 3.42
C ILE A 43 11.67 -14.73 4.90
N ALA A 44 12.62 -15.22 5.69
CA ALA A 44 12.48 -15.37 7.14
C ALA A 44 12.36 -13.99 7.81
N ASP A 45 13.18 -13.02 7.41
CA ASP A 45 13.11 -11.65 7.93
C ASP A 45 11.75 -11.01 7.63
N MET A 46 11.22 -11.21 6.43
CA MET A 46 9.89 -10.72 6.07
C MET A 46 8.77 -11.37 6.90
N ARG A 47 8.84 -12.69 7.10
CA ARG A 47 7.87 -13.41 7.95
C ARG A 47 7.93 -12.93 9.40
N GLU A 48 9.13 -12.74 9.92
CA GLU A 48 9.39 -12.24 11.27
C GLU A 48 8.89 -10.80 11.45
N ALA A 49 9.15 -9.92 10.48
CA ALA A 49 8.62 -8.56 10.47
C ALA A 49 7.09 -8.55 10.51
N ASN A 50 6.43 -9.35 9.66
CA ASN A 50 4.97 -9.44 9.68
C ASN A 50 4.44 -10.01 11.01
N ARG A 51 5.09 -11.04 11.57
CA ARG A 51 4.71 -11.60 12.88
C ARG A 51 4.76 -10.53 13.98
N ARG A 52 5.85 -9.76 14.04
CA ARG A 52 6.03 -8.67 15.01
C ARG A 52 5.01 -7.55 14.82
N TRP A 53 4.72 -7.18 13.57
CA TRP A 53 3.69 -6.19 13.25
C TRP A 53 2.30 -6.62 13.71
N GLN A 54 1.91 -7.86 13.42
CA GLN A 54 0.63 -8.41 13.87
C GLN A 54 0.53 -8.46 15.40
N ALA A 55 1.63 -8.78 16.09
CA ALA A 55 1.67 -8.73 17.55
C ALA A 55 1.47 -7.29 18.09
N MET A 56 2.05 -6.27 17.43
CA MET A 56 1.83 -4.85 17.79
C MET A 56 0.40 -4.38 17.55
N ILE A 57 -0.27 -4.88 16.50
CA ILE A 57 -1.69 -4.56 16.23
C ILE A 57 -2.61 -5.17 17.28
N ARG A 58 -2.36 -6.43 17.67
CA ARG A 58 -3.23 -7.19 18.58
C ARG A 58 -2.99 -6.92 20.07
N SER A 59 -2.04 -6.05 20.42
CA SER A 59 -1.71 -5.78 21.82
C SER A 59 -2.89 -5.10 22.55
N PRO A 60 -3.27 -5.56 23.75
CA PRO A 60 -4.35 -4.94 24.53
C PRO A 60 -4.09 -3.47 24.89
N HIS A 61 -2.81 -3.09 25.02
CA HIS A 61 -2.36 -1.72 25.30
C HIS A 61 -1.81 -1.06 24.03
N ALA A 62 -2.33 -1.45 22.87
CA ALA A 62 -1.89 -0.90 21.60
C ALA A 62 -2.11 0.62 21.57
N ARG A 63 -1.08 1.34 21.14
CA ARG A 63 -1.19 2.75 20.75
C ARG A 63 -2.29 2.91 19.68
N SER A 64 -2.85 4.11 19.57
CA SER A 64 -3.68 4.45 18.41
C SER A 64 -2.95 4.11 17.11
N ALA A 65 -3.70 3.80 16.05
CA ALA A 65 -3.09 3.39 14.78
C ALA A 65 -2.12 4.46 14.25
N ALA A 66 -2.49 5.74 14.32
CA ALA A 66 -1.63 6.85 13.93
C ALA A 66 -0.34 6.94 14.78
N SER A 67 -0.43 6.74 16.11
CA SER A 67 0.74 6.76 17.00
C SER A 67 1.68 5.58 16.73
N ARG A 68 1.13 4.39 16.41
CA ARG A 68 1.92 3.22 16.00
C ARG A 68 2.71 3.50 14.72
N TYR A 69 2.09 4.09 13.69
CA TYR A 69 2.79 4.47 12.46
C TYR A 69 3.93 5.44 12.72
N ARG A 70 3.68 6.54 13.44
CA ARG A 70 4.72 7.51 13.80
C ARG A 70 5.87 6.87 14.58
N SER A 71 5.58 5.93 15.48
CA SER A 71 6.63 5.27 16.27
C SER A 71 7.53 4.33 15.47
N VAL A 72 7.06 3.84 14.32
CA VAL A 72 7.81 2.93 13.44
C VAL A 72 8.48 3.67 12.30
N LEU A 73 7.79 4.65 11.72
CA LEU A 73 8.22 5.39 10.53
C LEU A 73 8.92 6.71 10.86
N GLY A 74 8.86 7.17 12.11
CA GLY A 74 9.37 8.48 12.51
C GLY A 74 8.38 9.61 12.22
N GLU A 75 8.88 10.84 12.20
CA GLU A 75 8.07 11.99 11.80
C GLU A 75 7.64 11.88 10.34
N PRO A 76 6.37 12.22 10.01
CA PRO A 76 5.94 12.28 8.62
C PRO A 76 6.71 13.37 7.87
N GLU A 77 6.98 13.11 6.58
CA GLU A 77 7.52 14.11 5.64
C GLU A 77 6.53 15.27 5.46
N SER A 78 5.24 14.97 5.46
CA SER A 78 4.18 15.98 5.44
C SER A 78 2.98 15.54 6.27
N ALA A 79 2.35 16.50 6.95
CA ALA A 79 1.03 16.36 7.56
C ALA A 79 0.16 17.53 7.10
N ALA A 80 -0.97 17.25 6.45
CA ALA A 80 -1.85 18.27 5.91
C ALA A 80 -3.33 17.95 6.17
N PRO A 81 -4.16 18.93 6.53
CA PRO A 81 -5.59 18.74 6.63
C PRO A 81 -6.18 18.41 5.26
N ARG A 82 -7.15 17.50 5.23
CA ARG A 82 -7.85 17.05 4.03
C ARG A 82 -9.32 16.89 4.33
N ARG A 83 -10.15 17.29 3.36
CA ARG A 83 -11.60 17.11 3.43
C ARG A 83 -12.06 16.13 2.37
N ILE A 84 -12.75 15.08 2.79
CA ILE A 84 -13.30 14.02 1.93
C ILE A 84 -14.80 14.00 2.19
N GLY A 85 -15.58 14.58 1.26
CA GLY A 85 -16.99 14.85 1.50
C GLY A 85 -17.17 15.83 2.67
N ASP A 86 -17.90 15.39 3.69
CA ASP A 86 -18.14 16.07 4.96
C ASP A 86 -17.11 15.71 6.05
N LEU A 87 -16.24 14.72 5.79
CA LEU A 87 -15.26 14.26 6.76
C LEU A 87 -13.97 15.09 6.69
N GLU A 88 -13.53 15.58 7.85
CA GLU A 88 -12.21 16.19 8.04
C GLU A 88 -11.21 15.14 8.54
N CYS A 89 -10.04 15.10 7.93
CA CYS A 89 -8.95 14.22 8.33
C CYS A 89 -7.60 14.89 8.12
N GLU A 90 -6.54 14.32 8.68
CA GLU A 90 -5.17 14.71 8.41
C GLU A 90 -4.49 13.63 7.57
N ALA A 91 -3.98 14.00 6.40
CA ALA A 91 -3.14 13.16 5.58
C ALA A 91 -1.69 13.25 6.07
N ARG A 92 -1.13 12.13 6.55
CA ARG A 92 0.28 12.03 6.94
C ARG A 92 1.02 11.13 5.98
N GLN A 93 2.17 11.57 5.50
CA GLN A 93 2.93 10.88 4.47
C GLN A 93 4.37 10.59 4.91
N TRP A 94 4.87 9.42 4.56
CA TRP A 94 6.27 9.03 4.77
C TRP A 94 6.89 8.51 3.48
N ALA A 95 8.16 8.86 3.23
CA ALA A 95 8.97 8.21 2.21
C ALA A 95 9.30 6.78 2.61
N LEU A 96 9.23 5.86 1.64
CA LEU A 96 9.67 4.47 1.80
C LEU A 96 10.74 4.19 0.73
N PRO A 97 11.99 3.84 1.11
CA PRO A 97 13.10 3.68 0.16
C PRO A 97 12.85 2.72 -1.02
N LEU A 98 12.02 1.69 -0.84
CA LEU A 98 11.67 0.74 -1.89
C LEU A 98 10.82 1.37 -3.02
N TRP A 99 10.05 2.41 -2.69
CA TRP A 99 9.20 3.13 -3.64
C TRP A 99 9.52 4.63 -3.61
N PRO A 100 10.65 5.06 -4.21
CA PRO A 100 11.14 6.43 -4.09
C PRO A 100 10.15 7.50 -4.59
N ASP A 101 9.39 7.15 -5.64
CA ASP A 101 8.39 8.03 -6.26
C ASP A 101 7.02 7.94 -5.58
N LEU A 102 6.88 7.15 -4.51
CA LEU A 102 5.64 7.02 -3.75
C LEU A 102 5.82 7.50 -2.31
N ARG A 103 4.71 7.74 -1.65
CA ARG A 103 4.62 7.94 -0.20
C ARG A 103 3.64 6.95 0.37
N PHE A 104 3.94 6.42 1.55
CA PHE A 104 2.93 5.77 2.36
C PHE A 104 2.12 6.86 3.07
N GLU A 105 0.85 6.99 2.72
CA GLU A 105 -0.09 7.92 3.30
C GLU A 105 -1.04 7.19 4.24
N ILE A 106 -1.28 7.77 5.41
CA ILE A 106 -2.43 7.44 6.23
C ILE A 106 -3.37 8.64 6.31
N LEU A 107 -4.67 8.38 6.28
CA LEU A 107 -5.70 9.36 6.60
C LEU A 107 -6.12 9.18 8.04
N VAL A 108 -5.83 10.17 8.88
CA VAL A 108 -6.11 10.15 10.30
C VAL A 108 -7.39 10.96 10.56
N GLY A 109 -8.41 10.28 11.04
CA GLY A 109 -9.63 10.91 11.53
C GLY A 109 -9.63 11.14 13.03
N ASP A 110 -10.81 11.40 13.57
CA ASP A 110 -11.01 11.67 14.99
C ASP A 110 -10.38 10.62 15.91
N ARG A 111 -9.85 11.10 17.04
CA ARG A 111 -9.20 10.27 18.07
C ARG A 111 -8.04 9.41 17.56
N GLY A 112 -7.43 9.79 16.43
CA GLY A 112 -6.27 9.10 15.86
C GLY A 112 -6.61 7.78 15.16
N ALA A 113 -7.89 7.59 14.79
CA ALA A 113 -8.32 6.50 13.93
C ALA A 113 -7.69 6.65 12.54
N VAL A 114 -7.21 5.54 11.97
CA VAL A 114 -6.71 5.52 10.59
C VAL A 114 -7.84 5.00 9.70
N TRP A 115 -8.33 5.85 8.81
CA TRP A 115 -9.42 5.53 7.88
C TRP A 115 -8.90 4.89 6.59
N ASN A 116 -7.69 5.26 6.18
CA ASN A 116 -7.06 4.75 4.97
C ASN A 116 -5.54 4.68 5.11
N GLU A 117 -4.92 3.75 4.40
CA GLU A 117 -3.48 3.46 4.46
C GLU A 117 -2.96 2.96 3.10
N TRP A 118 -2.50 3.88 2.25
CA TRP A 118 -2.13 3.61 0.86
C TRP A 118 -0.75 4.12 0.48
N LEU A 119 -0.15 3.50 -0.52
CA LEU A 119 0.90 4.09 -1.33
C LEU A 119 0.25 5.07 -2.32
N VAL A 120 0.67 6.33 -2.26
CA VAL A 120 0.23 7.42 -3.14
C VAL A 120 1.43 7.99 -3.90
N ARG A 121 1.20 8.63 -5.05
CA ARG A 121 2.27 9.28 -5.81
C ARG A 121 2.87 10.42 -4.98
N ALA A 122 4.19 10.46 -4.88
CA ALA A 122 4.87 11.55 -4.18
C ALA A 122 4.58 12.90 -4.89
N PRO A 123 4.43 14.00 -4.15
CA PRO A 123 4.31 15.32 -4.75
C PRO A 123 5.47 15.62 -5.71
N GLY A 124 5.16 16.05 -6.93
CA GLY A 124 6.16 16.33 -7.97
C GLY A 124 6.71 15.11 -8.73
N ALA A 125 6.45 13.88 -8.27
CA ALA A 125 6.81 12.69 -9.02
C ALA A 125 5.89 12.51 -10.24
N ARG A 126 6.45 12.05 -11.35
CA ARG A 126 5.70 11.82 -12.59
C ARG A 126 4.74 10.63 -12.41
N ALA A 127 3.45 10.87 -12.66
CA ALA A 127 2.46 9.81 -12.74
C ALA A 127 2.66 8.95 -14.01
N PRO A 128 2.31 7.65 -13.99
CA PRO A 128 2.36 6.80 -15.17
C PRO A 128 1.36 7.30 -16.23
N ASP A 129 1.72 7.16 -17.50
CA ASP A 129 0.83 7.44 -18.63
C ASP A 129 0.01 6.17 -18.93
N LEU A 130 -1.18 6.07 -18.35
CA LEU A 130 -2.05 4.91 -18.46
C LEU A 130 -3.06 5.13 -19.58
N ARG A 131 -2.94 4.38 -20.67
CA ARG A 131 -3.81 4.52 -21.86
C ARG A 131 -4.54 3.23 -22.20
N THR A 132 -3.91 2.10 -21.95
CA THR A 132 -4.36 0.77 -22.35
C THR A 132 -4.18 -0.22 -21.20
N LEU A 133 -4.75 -1.41 -21.38
CA LEU A 133 -4.50 -2.56 -20.51
C LEU A 133 -3.02 -2.92 -20.39
N GLY A 134 -2.22 -2.67 -21.43
CA GLY A 134 -0.78 -2.94 -21.42
C GLY A 134 0.00 -2.11 -20.41
N ASP A 135 -0.52 -0.95 -20.01
CA ASP A 135 0.13 -0.04 -19.07
C ASP A 135 -0.10 -0.45 -17.59
N LEU A 136 -1.01 -1.41 -17.36
CA LEU A 136 -1.44 -1.86 -16.04
C LEU A 136 -0.63 -3.05 -15.52
N ALA A 137 0.70 -2.96 -15.62
CA ALA A 137 1.59 -3.92 -14.99
C ALA A 137 1.48 -3.84 -13.44
N PRO A 138 1.68 -4.94 -12.70
CA PRO A 138 1.70 -4.88 -11.24
C PRO A 138 2.69 -3.83 -10.74
N TRP A 139 2.26 -3.06 -9.75
CA TRP A 139 2.97 -1.94 -9.13
C TRP A 139 3.18 -0.69 -10.02
N SER A 140 2.62 -0.65 -11.24
CA SER A 140 2.79 0.49 -12.14
C SER A 140 2.05 1.75 -11.70
N CYS A 141 0.88 1.61 -11.06
CA CYS A 141 0.03 2.73 -10.70
C CYS A 141 -0.69 2.57 -9.35
N THR A 142 -1.16 3.69 -8.84
CA THR A 142 -2.02 3.77 -7.64
C THR A 142 -3.50 3.64 -8.00
N VAL A 143 -4.35 3.45 -6.98
CA VAL A 143 -5.82 3.47 -7.11
C VAL A 143 -6.29 4.77 -7.76
N ASP A 144 -5.80 5.93 -7.28
CA ASP A 144 -6.22 7.24 -7.78
C ASP A 144 -5.79 7.48 -9.24
N GLU A 145 -4.59 7.02 -9.61
CA GLU A 145 -4.06 7.11 -10.97
C GLU A 145 -4.92 6.27 -11.94
N ALA A 146 -5.25 5.03 -11.57
CA ALA A 146 -6.11 4.17 -12.37
C ALA A 146 -7.55 4.72 -12.48
N ALA A 147 -8.12 5.18 -11.36
CA ALA A 147 -9.48 5.73 -11.33
C ALA A 147 -9.63 6.96 -12.23
N ARG A 148 -8.59 7.81 -12.27
CA ARG A 148 -8.54 9.00 -13.14
C ARG A 148 -8.36 8.62 -14.61
N ALA A 149 -7.42 7.71 -14.91
CA ALA A 149 -7.08 7.36 -16.28
C ALA A 149 -8.23 6.64 -17.02
N PHE A 150 -8.97 5.79 -16.30
CA PHE A 150 -10.02 4.95 -16.88
C PHE A 150 -11.42 5.35 -16.40
N ALA A 151 -11.70 6.64 -16.32
CA ALA A 151 -13.01 7.13 -15.91
C ALA A 151 -14.13 6.72 -16.90
N PRO A 152 -15.33 6.38 -16.42
CA PRO A 152 -15.70 6.24 -15.01
C PRO A 152 -15.19 4.92 -14.40
N ALA A 153 -14.52 5.00 -13.25
CA ALA A 153 -14.14 3.85 -12.45
C ALA A 153 -15.09 3.68 -11.27
N ARG A 154 -15.57 2.46 -11.05
CA ARG A 154 -16.48 2.09 -9.97
C ARG A 154 -15.72 1.33 -8.89
N PRO A 155 -15.69 1.82 -7.63
CA PRO A 155 -15.15 1.07 -6.51
C PRO A 155 -15.90 -0.26 -6.30
N LEU A 156 -15.14 -1.31 -6.01
CA LEU A 156 -15.65 -2.62 -5.61
C LEU A 156 -15.16 -2.93 -4.19
N GLN A 157 -15.92 -3.76 -3.47
CA GLN A 157 -15.48 -4.24 -2.16
C GLN A 157 -14.24 -5.12 -2.33
N GLY A 158 -13.16 -4.76 -1.63
CA GLY A 158 -11.94 -5.56 -1.60
C GLY A 158 -12.12 -6.88 -0.85
N SER A 159 -11.33 -7.88 -1.20
CA SER A 159 -11.37 -9.21 -0.56
C SER A 159 -10.79 -9.25 0.86
N ALA A 160 -10.26 -8.13 1.37
CA ALA A 160 -9.70 -7.98 2.70
C ALA A 160 -9.47 -6.50 3.05
N PRO A 161 -9.20 -6.13 4.33
CA PRO A 161 -9.13 -4.72 4.76
C PRO A 161 -8.14 -3.84 3.99
N THR A 162 -6.99 -4.37 3.58
CA THR A 162 -5.94 -3.63 2.85
C THR A 162 -6.01 -3.78 1.34
N ARG A 163 -7.06 -4.47 0.85
CA ARG A 163 -7.29 -4.72 -0.57
C ARG A 163 -8.39 -3.80 -1.06
N TRP A 164 -8.19 -3.27 -2.26
CA TRP A 164 -9.17 -2.43 -2.95
C TRP A 164 -9.37 -2.97 -4.35
N ALA A 165 -10.51 -2.67 -4.96
CA ALA A 165 -10.74 -3.02 -6.36
C ALA A 165 -11.51 -1.91 -7.09
N LEU A 166 -11.21 -1.76 -8.38
CA LEU A 166 -11.90 -0.86 -9.29
C LEU A 166 -12.41 -1.66 -10.48
N ALA A 167 -13.66 -1.44 -10.87
CA ALA A 167 -14.19 -1.82 -12.18
C ALA A 167 -14.14 -0.61 -13.11
N PHE A 168 -13.59 -0.78 -14.32
CA PHE A 168 -13.56 0.26 -15.34
C PHE A 168 -13.46 -0.35 -16.74
N THR A 169 -13.48 0.50 -17.77
CA THR A 169 -13.31 0.09 -19.15
C THR A 169 -12.03 0.67 -19.74
N ALA A 170 -11.10 -0.19 -20.17
CA ALA A 170 -9.85 0.21 -20.80
C ALA A 170 -9.69 -0.39 -22.21
N PRO A 171 -9.01 0.29 -23.14
CA PRO A 171 -8.62 -0.29 -24.42
C PRO A 171 -7.60 -1.43 -24.23
N ASP A 172 -7.76 -2.53 -24.97
CA ASP A 172 -6.69 -3.53 -25.15
C ASP A 172 -5.69 -3.09 -26.24
N ALA A 173 -4.75 -3.97 -26.59
CA ALA A 173 -3.73 -3.70 -27.59
C ALA A 173 -4.29 -3.40 -28.99
N ASP A 174 -5.49 -3.90 -29.31
CA ASP A 174 -6.19 -3.62 -30.58
C ASP A 174 -7.07 -2.37 -30.49
N GLY A 175 -7.05 -1.68 -29.35
CA GLY A 175 -7.93 -0.53 -29.08
C GLY A 175 -9.37 -0.91 -28.72
N ARG A 176 -9.68 -2.21 -28.56
CA ARG A 176 -11.03 -2.65 -28.18
C ARG A 176 -11.26 -2.39 -26.70
N ARG A 177 -12.40 -1.80 -26.37
CA ARG A 177 -12.77 -1.52 -24.98
C ARG A 177 -13.15 -2.81 -24.26
N ARG A 178 -12.47 -3.11 -23.16
CA ARG A 178 -12.70 -4.28 -22.32
C ARG A 178 -13.17 -3.86 -20.95
N GLU A 179 -14.05 -4.65 -20.34
CA GLU A 179 -14.37 -4.52 -18.92
C GLU A 179 -13.25 -5.12 -18.09
N VAL A 180 -12.78 -4.36 -17.09
CA VAL A 180 -11.59 -4.67 -16.32
C VAL A 180 -11.91 -4.54 -14.85
N VAL A 181 -11.46 -5.51 -14.06
CA VAL A 181 -11.36 -5.41 -12.62
C VAL A 181 -9.89 -5.33 -12.24
N ALA A 182 -9.47 -4.20 -11.69
CA ALA A 182 -8.13 -4.01 -11.15
C ALA A 182 -8.16 -4.20 -9.63
N GLU A 183 -7.26 -5.03 -9.11
CA GLU A 183 -7.09 -5.28 -7.68
C GLU A 183 -5.82 -4.61 -7.17
N PHE A 184 -5.93 -3.95 -6.02
CA PHE A 184 -4.88 -3.17 -5.38
C PHE A 184 -4.63 -3.70 -3.98
N THR A 185 -3.40 -3.55 -3.51
CA THR A 185 -3.01 -3.84 -2.13
C THR A 185 -2.19 -2.65 -1.64
N TRP A 186 -2.55 -2.08 -0.49
CA TRP A 186 -1.98 -0.81 -0.02
C TRP A 186 -2.09 0.32 -1.07
N GLY A 187 -3.19 0.37 -1.83
CA GLY A 187 -3.38 1.38 -2.87
C GLY A 187 -2.54 1.20 -4.14
N LEU A 188 -1.71 0.16 -4.23
CA LEU A 188 -0.83 -0.11 -5.38
C LEU A 188 -1.34 -1.32 -6.20
N LEU A 189 -1.37 -1.18 -7.52
CA LEU A 189 -1.93 -2.19 -8.44
C LEU A 189 -1.24 -3.55 -8.27
N GLN A 190 -2.01 -4.63 -8.15
CA GLN A 190 -1.47 -5.98 -8.04
C GLN A 190 -1.77 -6.82 -9.27
N ARG A 191 -2.98 -6.75 -9.80
CA ARG A 191 -3.36 -7.49 -11.00
C ARG A 191 -4.62 -6.90 -11.62
N THR A 192 -4.86 -7.28 -12.86
CA THR A 192 -6.11 -7.00 -13.57
C THR A 192 -6.73 -8.32 -14.02
N ALA A 193 -8.06 -8.41 -13.93
CA ALA A 193 -8.85 -9.44 -14.59
C ALA A 193 -9.70 -8.76 -15.68
N VAL A 194 -9.72 -9.35 -16.88
CA VAL A 194 -10.58 -8.88 -17.96
C VAL A 194 -11.83 -9.73 -17.94
N GLY A 195 -13.00 -9.08 -17.91
CA GLY A 195 -14.27 -9.78 -18.05
C GLY A 195 -14.44 -10.29 -19.48
N ASP A 196 -14.87 -11.54 -19.62
CA ASP A 196 -15.43 -12.02 -20.88
C ASP A 196 -16.83 -11.42 -20.98
N ARG A 197 -17.06 -10.62 -22.02
CA ARG A 197 -18.39 -10.13 -22.35
C ARG A 197 -19.03 -11.07 -23.36
#